data_AF-A0A847ECJ0-F1
#
_entry.id   AF-A0A847ECJ0-F1
#
_cell.length_a   1.000
_cell.length_b   1.000
_cell.length_c   1.000
_cell.angle_alpha   90.00
_cell.angle_beta   90.00
_cell.angle_gamma   90.00
#
_symmetry.space_group_name_H-M   'P 1'
#
loop_
_entity.id
_entity.type
_entity.pdbx_description
1 polymer ?
#
loop_
_entity_poly.entity_id
_entity_poly.type
_entity_poly.pdbx_seq_one_letter_code
_entity_poly.pdbx_strand_id
1 'polypeptide(L)' 'MAGDEVKKTEEQDPWDVKQYHEVKKGDTLWKIAEKYYGDGNLYKQIFEANRDILKNPDVIKIGQKLHIP' A
#
# COMPACT_ATOMS: atom_id res chain seq x y z
N MET A 1 -4.43 0.90 35.90
CA MET A 1 -5.27 1.10 34.70
C MET A 1 -4.35 1.18 33.49
N ALA A 2 -3.91 0.04 33.00
CA ALA A 2 -3.28 -0.06 31.69
C ALA A 2 -4.33 -0.74 30.82
N GLY A 3 -4.90 0.01 29.87
CA GLY A 3 -5.79 -0.56 28.87
C GLY A 3 -4.92 -1.24 27.83
N ASP A 4 -4.90 -2.57 27.89
CA ASP A 4 -4.38 -3.42 26.84
C ASP A 4 -5.14 -3.15 25.53
N GLU A 5 -4.51 -2.44 24.59
CA GLU A 5 -4.94 -2.46 23.20
C GLU A 5 -3.96 -3.34 22.43
N VAL A 6 -4.25 -4.64 22.48
CA VAL A 6 -3.57 -5.68 21.73
C VAL A 6 -3.84 -5.42 20.24
N LYS A 7 -2.89 -4.80 19.55
CA LYS A 7 -2.92 -4.68 18.09
C LYS A 7 -2.71 -6.07 17.50
N LYS A 8 -3.79 -6.62 16.93
CA LYS A 8 -3.85 -7.86 16.14
C LYS A 8 -2.59 -7.99 15.26
N THR A 9 -1.70 -8.89 15.66
CA THR A 9 -0.64 -9.42 14.81
C THR A 9 -1.31 -10.28 13.74
N GLU A 10 -1.29 -9.80 12.49
CA GLU A 10 -1.53 -10.64 11.32
C GLU A 10 -0.38 -11.65 11.25
N GLU A 11 -0.70 -12.93 11.48
CA GLU A 11 0.15 -14.08 11.18
C GLU A 11 0.54 -14.01 9.69
N GLN A 12 1.75 -13.55 9.41
CA GLN A 12 2.31 -13.54 8.07
C GLN A 12 2.77 -14.97 7.75
N ASP A 13 2.08 -15.63 6.82
CA ASP A 13 2.59 -16.82 6.16
C ASP A 13 4.01 -16.53 5.66
N PRO A 14 5.04 -17.30 6.06
CA PRO A 14 6.44 -17.03 5.71
C PRO A 14 6.74 -17.15 4.20
N TRP A 15 5.71 -17.47 3.40
CA TRP A 15 5.77 -17.63 1.95
C TRP A 15 4.83 -16.68 1.19
N ASP A 16 3.98 -15.91 1.87
CA ASP A 16 3.06 -14.94 1.27
C ASP A 16 3.54 -13.53 1.64
N VAL A 17 4.61 -13.07 0.98
CA VAL A 17 5.18 -11.75 1.22
C VAL A 17 4.31 -10.70 0.52
N LYS A 18 3.06 -10.51 0.97
CA LYS A 18 2.25 -9.38 0.52
C LYS A 18 2.96 -8.09 0.90
N GLN A 19 3.46 -7.38 -0.10
CA GLN A 19 4.13 -6.12 0.13
C GLN A 19 3.09 -5.00 0.21
N TYR A 20 3.15 -4.20 1.27
CA TYR A 20 2.29 -3.03 1.44
C TYR A 20 3.13 -1.77 1.56
N HIS A 21 2.65 -0.70 0.94
CA HIS A 21 3.21 0.64 1.07
C HIS A 21 2.23 1.56 1.78
N GLU A 22 2.67 2.17 2.89
CA GLU A 22 1.92 3.26 3.51
C GLU A 22 2.27 4.59 2.82
N VAL A 23 1.28 5.20 2.19
CA VAL A 23 1.42 6.47 1.45
C VAL A 23 1.87 7.57 2.40
N LYS A 24 2.97 8.24 2.05
CA LYS A 24 3.50 9.38 2.80
C LYS A 24 3.18 10.69 2.08
N LYS A 25 3.38 11.80 2.79
CA LYS A 25 3.20 13.14 2.22
C LYS A 25 4.10 13.34 1.01
N GLY A 26 3.51 13.63 -0.15
CA GLY A 26 4.22 13.86 -1.41
C GLY A 26 4.44 12.63 -2.27
N ASP A 27 3.96 11.46 -1.83
CA ASP A 27 3.88 10.27 -2.68
C ASP A 27 2.78 10.42 -3.73
N THR A 28 3.01 9.76 -4.85
CA THR A 28 2.05 9.56 -5.93
C THR A 28 2.12 8.09 -6.34
N LEU A 29 1.08 7.54 -6.96
CA LEU A 29 1.14 6.15 -7.43
C LEU A 29 2.33 5.92 -8.39
N TRP A 30 2.66 6.94 -9.20
CA TRP A 30 3.83 6.92 -10.07
C TRP A 30 5.14 6.73 -9.28
N LYS A 31 5.40 7.58 -8.27
CA LYS A 31 6.63 7.48 -7.45
C LYS A 31 6.70 6.17 -6.67
N ILE A 32 5.56 5.69 -6.20
CA ILE A 32 5.46 4.39 -5.53
C ILE A 32 5.84 3.30 -6.54
N ALA A 33 5.27 3.32 -7.74
CA ALA A 33 5.61 2.35 -8.79
C ALA A 33 7.08 2.41 -9.22
N GLU A 34 7.67 3.60 -9.39
CA GLU A 34 9.11 3.75 -9.64
C GLU A 34 9.95 3.15 -8.51
N LYS A 35 9.52 3.33 -7.26
CA LYS A 35 10.26 2.83 -6.09
C LYS A 35 10.26 1.30 -5.99
N TYR A 36 9.14 0.65 -6.31
CA TYR A 36 8.99 -0.79 -6.15
C TYR A 36 9.32 -1.57 -7.42
N TYR A 37 8.93 -1.06 -8.58
CA TYR A 37 9.12 -1.73 -9.87
C TYR A 37 10.24 -1.14 -10.72
N GLY A 38 10.76 0.03 -10.36
CA GLY A 38 11.71 0.77 -11.21
C GLY A 38 11.06 1.47 -12.41
N ASP A 39 9.74 1.31 -12.61
CA ASP A 39 8.98 1.94 -13.69
C ASP A 39 7.69 2.55 -13.16
N GLY A 40 7.58 3.86 -13.28
CA GLY A 40 6.41 4.62 -12.84
C GLY A 40 5.16 4.28 -13.63
N ASN A 41 5.27 3.79 -14.87
CA ASN A 41 4.13 3.38 -15.69
C ASN A 41 3.37 2.19 -15.10
N LEU A 42 3.99 1.44 -14.19
CA LEU A 42 3.39 0.32 -13.47
C LEU A 42 2.47 0.76 -12.32
N TYR A 43 2.24 2.07 -12.16
CA TYR A 43 1.24 2.62 -11.24
C TYR A 43 -0.15 2.02 -11.45
N LYS A 44 -0.47 1.60 -12.68
CA LYS A 44 -1.74 0.93 -13.01
C LYS A 44 -1.89 -0.40 -12.29
N GLN A 45 -0.81 -1.17 -12.12
CA GLN A 45 -0.86 -2.44 -11.39
C GLN A 45 -1.19 -2.23 -9.91
N ILE A 46 -0.57 -1.21 -9.29
CA ILE A 46 -0.90 -0.79 -7.92
C ILE A 46 -2.37 -0.37 -7.86
N PHE A 47 -2.83 0.45 -8.81
CA PHE A 47 -4.24 0.86 -8.85
C PHE A 47 -5.19 -0.34 -8.95
N GLU A 48 -4.91 -1.27 -9.86
CA GLU A 48 -5.70 -2.48 -10.08
C GLU A 48 -5.75 -3.39 -8.86
N ALA A 49 -4.61 -3.59 -8.21
CA ALA A 49 -4.49 -4.38 -6.97
C ALA A 49 -5.22 -3.77 -5.77
N ASN A 50 -5.55 -2.47 -5.83
CA ASN A 50 -6.19 -1.72 -4.75
C ASN A 50 -7.56 -1.16 -5.16
N ARG A 51 -8.22 -1.69 -6.21
CA ARG A 51 -9.53 -1.17 -6.69
C ARG A 51 -10.65 -1.27 -5.66
N ASP A 52 -10.48 -2.12 -4.66
CA ASP A 52 -11.34 -2.26 -3.50
C ASP A 52 -11.34 -1.01 -2.61
N ILE A 53 -10.18 -0.35 -2.46
CA ILE A 53 -10.02 0.85 -1.62
C ILE A 53 -9.76 2.14 -2.42
N LEU A 54 -9.22 2.03 -3.63
CA LEU A 54 -8.83 3.14 -4.50
C LEU A 54 -9.80 3.23 -5.67
N LYS A 55 -10.65 4.27 -5.66
CA LYS A 55 -11.60 4.52 -6.74
C LYS A 55 -11.02 5.36 -7.86
N ASN A 56 -10.01 6.16 -7.56
CA ASN A 56 -9.35 7.05 -8.51
C ASN A 56 -7.83 6.94 -8.32
N PRO A 57 -7.04 6.62 -9.36
CA PRO A 57 -5.58 6.49 -9.27
C PRO A 57 -4.89 7.79 -8.82
N ASP A 58 -5.48 8.95 -9.11
CA ASP A 58 -4.89 10.24 -8.75
C ASP A 58 -5.20 10.67 -7.31
N VAL A 59 -6.09 9.94 -6.62
CA VAL A 59 -6.55 10.28 -5.27
C VAL A 59 -6.07 9.21 -4.29
N ILE A 60 -4.85 9.39 -3.80
CA ILE A 60 -4.28 8.62 -2.68
C ILE A 60 -4.18 9.49 -1.43
N LYS A 61 -4.43 8.92 -0.25
CA LYS A 61 -4.39 9.65 1.03
C LYS A 61 -3.15 9.24 1.83
N ILE A 62 -2.58 10.21 2.54
CA ILE A 62 -1.48 9.95 3.48
C ILE A 62 -1.96 8.99 4.58
N GLY A 63 -1.14 8.00 4.91
CA GLY A 63 -1.46 6.92 5.86
C GLY A 63 -2.27 5.77 5.24
N GLN A 64 -2.63 5.87 3.96
CA GLN A 64 -3.31 4.78 3.26
C GLN A 64 -2.32 3.66 2.95
N LYS A 65 -2.67 2.41 3.28
CA LYS A 65 -1.89 1.23 2.88
C LYS A 65 -2.33 0.78 1.50
N LEU A 66 -1.39 0.70 0.57
CA LEU A 66 -1.58 0.18 -0.79
C LEU A 66 -0.86 -1.15 -0.92
N HIS A 67 -1.55 -2.15 -1.44
CA HIS A 67 -0.98 -3.41 -1.84
C HIS A 67 -0.07 -3.21 -3.05
N ILE A 68 1.15 -3.72 -2.97
CA ILE A 68 2.14 -3.73 -4.03
C ILE A 68 2.24 -5.19 -4.51
N PRO A 69 1.60 -5.53 -5.64
CA PRO A 69 1.66 -6.88 -6.21
C PRO A 69 3.04 -7.23 -6.78
#